data_AF-A0A2V8NT43-F1
#
_entry.id   AF-A0A2V8NT43-F1
#
_cell.length_a   1.000
_cell.length_b   1.000
_cell.length_c   1.000
_cell.angle_alpha   90.00
_cell.angle_beta   90.00
_cell.angle_gamma   90.00
#
_symmetry.space_group_name_H-M   'P 1'
#
loop_
_entity.id
_entity.type
_entity.pdbx_description
1 polymer ?
#
loop_
_entity_poly.entity_id
_entity_poly.type
_entity_poly.pdbx_seq_one_letter_code
_entity_poly.pdbx_strand_id
1 'polypeptide(L)'
;MNFKVDPLRKSFAPMLDKTLKNALAHRMAQDFPRIGGERIRQLCADMMLEIVNQHLRPRDLVGHGQVVWLAISLHDPPARHKRTRDTDMVPVILDLSTGDDIQAIIAKARS
;
A
#
# COMPACT_ATOMS: atom_id res chain seq x y z
N MET A 1 -24.21 16.14 38.36
CA MET A 1 -24.45 16.40 36.92
C MET A 1 -24.68 15.08 36.20
N ASN A 2 -25.86 14.88 35.60
CA ASN A 2 -26.18 13.68 34.82
C ASN A 2 -25.94 14.02 33.34
N PHE A 3 -24.82 13.60 32.76
CA PHE A 3 -24.56 13.80 31.34
C PHE A 3 -25.47 12.83 30.55
N LYS A 4 -26.60 13.35 30.04
CA LYS A 4 -27.41 12.60 29.06
C LYS A 4 -26.49 12.29 27.88
N VAL A 5 -26.09 11.03 27.75
CA VAL A 5 -25.31 10.54 26.61
C VAL A 5 -26.16 10.79 25.36
N ASP A 6 -25.69 11.65 24.48
CA ASP A 6 -26.37 12.00 23.24
C ASP A 6 -26.67 10.70 22.45
N PRO A 7 -27.96 10.37 22.21
CA PRO A 7 -28.36 9.14 21.52
C PRO A 7 -27.72 9.01 20.13
N LEU A 8 -27.50 10.15 19.45
CA LEU A 8 -26.84 10.19 18.16
C LEU A 8 -25.38 9.76 18.30
N ARG A 9 -24.64 10.28 19.28
CA ARG A 9 -23.27 9.82 19.57
C ARG A 9 -23.21 8.32 19.84
N LYS A 10 -24.17 7.77 20.57
CA LYS A 10 -24.20 6.32 20.87
C LYS A 10 -24.44 5.47 19.61
N SER A 11 -25.24 5.96 18.67
CA SER A 11 -25.52 5.26 17.41
C SER A 11 -24.40 5.39 16.38
N PHE A 12 -23.74 6.56 16.32
CA PHE A 12 -22.74 6.85 15.29
C PHE A 12 -21.30 6.54 15.71
N ALA A 13 -20.98 6.49 17.01
CA ALA A 13 -19.63 6.16 17.47
C ALA A 13 -19.10 4.82 16.93
N PRO A 14 -19.87 3.72 16.89
CA PRO A 14 -19.40 2.46 16.31
C PRO A 14 -19.17 2.49 14.80
N MET A 15 -19.72 3.51 14.09
CA MET A 15 -19.46 3.67 12.65
C MET A 15 -18.04 4.20 12.40
N LEU A 16 -17.44 4.91 13.35
CA LEU A 16 -16.04 5.34 13.27
C LEU A 16 -15.07 4.16 13.33
N ASP A 17 -15.51 3.04 13.90
CA ASP A 17 -14.68 1.83 14.00
C ASP A 17 -14.73 0.97 12.73
N LYS A 18 -15.60 1.30 11.75
CA LYS A 18 -15.72 0.58 10.47
C LYS A 18 -14.64 1.01 9.47
N THR A 19 -13.38 0.87 9.88
CA THR A 19 -12.22 1.19 9.04
C THR A 19 -11.52 -0.09 8.60
N LEU A 20 -10.82 -0.02 7.46
CA LEU A 20 -9.97 -1.12 6.99
C LEU A 20 -8.89 -1.49 8.01
N LYS A 21 -8.37 -0.49 8.74
CA LYS A 21 -7.44 -0.66 9.87
C LYS A 21 -8.01 -1.60 10.93
N ASN A 22 -9.20 -1.28 11.43
CA ASN A 22 -9.84 -2.07 12.49
C ASN A 22 -10.22 -3.47 12.00
N ALA A 23 -10.61 -3.61 10.73
CA ALA A 23 -10.84 -4.92 10.12
C ALA A 23 -9.55 -5.78 10.09
N LEU A 24 -8.41 -5.19 9.72
CA LEU A 24 -7.10 -5.86 9.74
C LEU A 24 -6.66 -6.24 11.15
N ALA A 25 -6.75 -5.31 12.11
CA ALA A 25 -6.41 -5.57 13.51
C ALA A 25 -7.27 -6.66 14.14
N HIS A 26 -8.58 -6.68 13.81
CA HIS A 26 -9.49 -7.75 14.22
C HIS A 26 -9.10 -9.09 13.60
N ARG A 27 -8.78 -9.13 12.30
CA ARG A 27 -8.35 -10.36 11.63
C ARG A 27 -7.05 -10.91 12.22
N MET A 28 -6.09 -10.04 12.54
CA MET A 28 -4.86 -10.44 13.25
C MET A 28 -5.14 -11.04 14.62
N ALA A 29 -6.15 -10.53 15.34
CA ALA A 29 -6.56 -11.10 16.63
C ALA A 29 -7.07 -12.53 16.49
N GLN A 30 -7.82 -12.80 15.42
CA GLN A 30 -8.40 -14.12 15.15
C GLN A 30 -7.35 -15.13 14.68
N ASP A 31 -6.53 -14.74 13.72
CA ASP A 31 -5.58 -15.65 13.06
C ASP A 31 -4.27 -15.78 13.85
N PHE A 32 -3.90 -14.75 14.62
CA PHE A 32 -2.66 -14.68 15.38
C PHE A 32 -2.85 -14.16 16.81
N PRO A 33 -3.58 -14.88 17.69
CA PRO A 33 -3.91 -14.42 19.03
C PRO A 33 -2.69 -14.15 19.93
N ARG A 34 -1.50 -14.64 19.56
CA ARG A 34 -0.23 -14.47 20.29
C ARG A 34 0.64 -13.31 19.77
N ILE A 35 0.25 -12.60 18.70
CA ILE A 35 1.06 -11.52 18.10
C ILE A 35 1.14 -10.24 18.97
N GLY A 36 0.40 -10.21 20.09
CA GLY A 36 0.51 -9.17 21.10
C GLY A 36 -0.84 -8.54 21.46
N GLY A 37 -0.80 -7.61 22.42
CA GLY A 37 -1.97 -6.86 22.86
C GLY A 37 -2.57 -5.98 21.75
N GLU A 38 -3.74 -5.41 22.02
CA GLU A 38 -4.50 -4.58 21.06
C GLU A 38 -3.64 -3.51 20.38
N ARG A 39 -2.79 -2.82 21.16
CA ARG A 39 -1.91 -1.77 20.65
C ARG A 39 -0.93 -2.26 19.57
N ILE A 40 -0.37 -3.46 19.73
CA ILE A 40 0.57 -4.04 18.75
C ILE A 40 -0.19 -4.41 17.48
N ARG A 41 -1.38 -5.02 17.62
CA ARG A 41 -2.23 -5.38 16.47
C ARG A 41 -2.66 -4.16 15.65
N GLN A 42 -3.01 -3.05 16.32
CA GLN A 42 -3.32 -1.79 15.64
C GLN A 42 -2.12 -1.19 14.90
N LEU A 43 -0.92 -1.25 15.50
CA LEU A 43 0.31 -0.80 14.85
C LEU A 43 0.64 -1.67 13.61
N CYS A 44 0.50 -2.99 13.72
CA CYS A 44 0.69 -3.88 12.58
C CYS A 44 -0.32 -3.60 11.45
N ALA A 45 -1.58 -3.31 11.79
CA ALA A 45 -2.59 -2.92 10.81
C ALA A 45 -2.25 -1.60 10.11
N ASP A 46 -1.73 -0.61 10.85
CA ASP A 46 -1.24 0.65 10.27
C ASP A 46 -0.08 0.41 9.29
N MET A 47 0.91 -0.39 9.68
CA MET A 47 2.05 -0.74 8.82
C MET A 47 1.59 -1.45 7.54
N MET A 48 0.61 -2.37 7.64
CA MET A 48 0.06 -3.05 6.47
C MET A 48 -0.70 -2.08 5.55
N LEU A 49 -1.47 -1.15 6.11
CA LEU A 49 -2.15 -0.12 5.33
C LEU A 49 -1.17 0.80 4.62
N GLU A 50 -0.06 1.14 5.26
CA GLU A 50 1.01 1.91 4.64
C GLU A 50 1.59 1.19 3.42
N ILE A 51 1.91 -0.10 3.56
CA ILE A 51 2.39 -0.93 2.44
C ILE A 51 1.34 -1.00 1.33
N VAL A 52 0.08 -1.28 1.67
CA VAL A 52 -1.02 -1.37 0.68
C VAL A 52 -1.19 -0.05 -0.06
N ASN A 53 -1.17 1.08 0.64
CA ASN A 53 -1.27 2.40 0.00
C ASN A 53 -0.07 2.70 -0.90
N GLN A 54 1.14 2.35 -0.48
CA GLN A 54 2.33 2.47 -1.32
C GLN A 54 2.19 1.63 -2.60
N HIS A 55 1.66 0.41 -2.51
CA HIS A 55 1.52 -0.52 -3.63
C HIS A 55 0.30 -0.28 -4.53
N LEU A 56 -0.78 0.33 -4.02
CA LEU A 56 -2.01 0.57 -4.78
C LEU A 56 -2.08 1.94 -5.46
N ARG A 57 -1.44 2.98 -4.88
CA ARG A 57 -1.39 4.31 -5.52
C ARG A 57 -0.82 4.35 -6.95
N PRO A 58 0.07 3.45 -7.40
CA PRO A 58 0.55 3.47 -8.77
C PRO A 58 -0.55 3.20 -9.81
N ARG A 59 -1.62 2.44 -9.49
CA ARG A 59 -2.61 2.01 -10.49
C ARG A 59 -3.43 3.15 -11.09
N ASP A 60 -3.70 4.20 -10.32
CA ASP A 60 -4.41 5.40 -10.82
C ASP A 60 -3.47 6.39 -11.53
N LEU A 61 -2.16 6.12 -11.54
CA LEU A 61 -1.11 6.97 -12.09
C LEU A 61 -0.42 6.36 -13.33
N VAL A 62 -0.75 5.12 -13.72
CA VAL A 62 -0.14 4.48 -14.90
C VAL A 62 -0.79 5.00 -16.18
N GLY A 63 -0.04 5.76 -16.97
CA GLY A 63 -0.42 6.14 -18.32
C GLY A 63 -0.24 5.00 -19.33
N HIS A 64 -0.81 5.17 -20.53
CA HIS A 64 -0.53 4.25 -21.64
C HIS A 64 0.97 4.24 -21.96
N GLY A 65 1.54 3.04 -22.13
CA GLY A 65 2.98 2.88 -22.34
C GLY A 65 3.80 2.82 -21.05
N GLN A 66 3.18 2.87 -19.87
CA GLN A 66 3.86 2.77 -18.57
C GLN A 66 3.52 1.46 -17.84
N VAL A 67 4.37 1.06 -16.90
CA VAL A 67 4.15 -0.11 -16.03
C VAL A 67 4.60 0.17 -14.60
N VAL A 68 3.88 -0.41 -13.62
CA VAL A 68 4.34 -0.44 -12.23
C VAL A 68 5.40 -1.53 -12.10
N TRP A 69 6.59 -1.15 -11.66
CA TRP A 69 7.71 -2.05 -11.39
C TRP A 69 8.08 -1.99 -9.90
N LEU A 70 8.32 -3.15 -9.27
CA LEU A 70 8.86 -3.17 -7.91
C LEU A 70 10.38 -3.04 -7.98
N ALA A 71 10.90 -1.87 -7.62
CA ALA A 71 12.32 -1.57 -7.59
C ALA A 71 12.88 -1.68 -6.17
N ILE A 72 14.21 -1.78 -6.04
CA ILE A 72 14.89 -1.71 -4.75
C ILE A 72 14.88 -0.25 -4.26
N SER A 73 14.54 -0.04 -2.99
CA SER A 73 14.59 1.26 -2.34
C SER A 73 16.01 1.85 -2.33
N LEU A 74 16.15 3.14 -2.65
CA LEU A 74 17.43 3.85 -2.51
C LEU A 74 17.87 3.99 -1.05
N HIS A 75 16.93 3.93 -0.12
CA HIS A 75 17.20 4.01 1.32
C HIS A 75 17.56 2.65 1.93
N ASP A 76 17.39 1.57 1.18
CA ASP A 76 17.74 0.21 1.58
C ASP A 76 18.47 -0.53 0.45
N PRO A 77 19.69 -0.10 0.11
CA PRO A 77 20.43 -0.67 -1.01
C PRO A 77 20.80 -2.15 -0.75
N PRO A 78 20.97 -2.95 -1.81
CA PRO A 78 21.37 -4.34 -1.66
C PRO A 78 22.78 -4.42 -1.06
N ALA A 79 22.92 -5.25 -0.03
CA ALA A 79 24.17 -5.48 0.68
C ALA A 79 24.65 -6.92 0.53
N ARG A 80 25.96 -7.17 0.76
CA ARG A 80 26.52 -8.52 0.75
C ARG A 80 25.77 -9.37 1.79
N HIS A 81 25.27 -10.53 1.36
CA HIS A 81 24.42 -11.46 2.16
C HIS A 81 22.97 -11.02 2.43
N LYS A 82 22.51 -9.87 1.91
CA LYS A 82 21.11 -9.47 1.98
C LYS A 82 20.36 -9.98 0.76
N ARG A 83 19.31 -10.79 0.96
CA ARG A 83 18.49 -11.34 -0.13
C ARG A 83 17.41 -10.34 -0.49
N THR A 84 16.93 -10.37 -1.74
CA THR A 84 15.83 -9.51 -2.20
C THR A 84 14.57 -9.61 -1.36
N ARG A 85 14.27 -10.78 -0.77
CA ARG A 85 13.12 -10.96 0.14
C ARG A 85 13.25 -10.17 1.45
N ASP A 86 14.48 -9.77 1.78
CA ASP A 86 14.84 -9.05 3.00
C ASP A 86 15.17 -7.58 2.67
N THR A 87 15.00 -7.14 1.42
CA THR A 87 15.25 -5.79 0.93
C THR A 87 13.95 -5.05 0.70
N ASP A 88 13.90 -3.78 1.08
CA ASP A 88 12.73 -2.94 0.86
C ASP A 88 12.50 -2.71 -0.64
N MET A 89 11.36 -3.21 -1.11
CA MET A 89 10.89 -3.04 -2.47
C MET A 89 9.87 -1.90 -2.51
N VAL A 90 10.07 -0.96 -3.42
CA VAL A 90 9.18 0.17 -3.63
C VAL A 90 8.60 0.13 -5.04
N PRO A 91 7.29 0.38 -5.21
CA PRO A 91 6.69 0.48 -6.52
C PRO A 91 7.12 1.79 -7.19
N VAL A 92 7.63 1.70 -8.42
CA VAL A 92 7.97 2.81 -9.30
C VAL A 92 7.23 2.66 -10.63
N ILE A 93 7.07 3.76 -11.36
CA ILE A 93 6.49 3.74 -12.72
C ILE A 93 7.65 3.78 -13.72
N LEU A 94 7.64 2.85 -14.67
CA LEU A 94 8.60 2.78 -15.78
C LEU A 94 7.89 3.02 -17.10
N ASP A 95 8.52 3.76 -18.00
CA ASP A 95 8.08 3.92 -19.39
C ASP A 95 8.56 2.70 -20.21
N LEU A 96 7.62 1.90 -20.72
CA LEU A 96 7.90 0.77 -21.63
C LEU A 96 8.04 1.20 -23.08
N SER A 97 7.35 2.28 -23.46
CA SER A 97 7.43 2.87 -24.80
C SER A 97 7.21 4.37 -24.66
N THR A 98 8.22 5.13 -25.02
CA THR A 98 8.15 6.58 -25.11
C THR A 98 7.51 7.02 -26.43
N GLY A 99 7.07 8.27 -26.51
CA GLY A 99 6.55 8.83 -27.78
C GLY A 99 7.57 8.71 -28.92
N ASP A 100 8.86 8.82 -28.60
CA ASP A 100 9.96 8.70 -29.58
C ASP A 100 10.11 7.27 -30.10
N ASP A 101 9.92 6.25 -29.25
CA ASP A 101 9.93 4.85 -29.67
C ASP A 101 8.82 4.55 -30.67
N ILE A 102 7.62 5.11 -30.43
CA ILE A 102 6.47 4.97 -31.32
C ILE A 102 6.74 5.64 -32.67
N GLN A 103 7.32 6.84 -32.66
CA GLN A 103 7.70 7.56 -33.89
C GLN A 103 8.76 6.80 -34.69
N ALA A 104 9.74 6.19 -34.01
CA ALA A 104 10.77 5.37 -34.65
C ALA A 104 10.17 4.13 -35.33
N ILE A 105 9.19 3.47 -34.69
CA ILE A 105 8.48 2.33 -35.28
C ILE A 105 7.66 2.76 -36.50
N ILE A 106 6.93 3.88 -36.42
CA ILE A 106 6.13 4.42 -37.52
C ILE A 106 7.01 4.80 -38.71
N ALA A 107 8.16 5.45 -38.46
CA ALA A 107 9.10 5.82 -39.51
C ALA A 107 9.66 4.59 -40.24
N LYS A 108 9.95 3.52 -39.50
CA LYS A 108 10.47 2.26 -40.04
C LYS A 108 9.43 1.43 -40.81
N ALA A 109 8.15 1.59 -40.50
CA ALA A 109 7.06 0.94 -41.22
C ALA A 109 6.70 1.63 -42.56
N ARG A 110 7.22 2.85 -42.80
CA ARG A 110 7.01 3.64 -44.02
C ARG A 110 8.16 3.54 -45.03
N SER A 111 9.27 2.89 -44.66
CA SER A 111 10.42 2.58 -45.53
C SER A 111 10.32 1.16 -46.08
#